data_AF-A0A440YHY8-F1
#
_entry.id   AF-A0A440YHY8-F1
#
_cell.length_a   1.000
_cell.length_b   1.000
_cell.length_c   1.000
_cell.angle_alpha   90.00
_cell.angle_beta   90.00
_cell.angle_gamma   90.00
#
_symmetry.space_group_name_H-M   'P 1'
#
loop_
_entity.id
_entity.type
_entity.pdbx_description
1 polymer ?
#
loop_
_entity_poly.entity_id
_entity_poly.type
_entity_poly.pdbx_seq_one_letter_code
_entity_poly.pdbx_strand_id
1 'polypeptide(L)'
;INDGNAAVDEMLTGILAAHPEHLWRPDGAPRAVVAKRGPRTGKVALVIGGGSGHEPTFLGYVGKGLADAAAIGNVFASPPPQPAIDAAMAASGGAGVLFMYGNYAGDVMNFDMATDLLEMEGIQARTVLTTDDIASAPSDQRQKRRGVAGNVFIFKAAGAAADMMMPLAEVERVARHANDRTFTMGVALSSCSLPQTRKPSFDLPVGEMEIGMGIHGEPGVRRGPLRPANDVADEIMDAILAEMKAPAGDRVAVLVNSLGATPLMELYILNARIAERVKAAGLVVHKTLVGPYCTSLDMAGASITVMHLDDELQRMIDHPCDCAMFRS
;
A
#
# COMPACT_ATOMS: atom_id res chain seq x y z
N ILE A 1 -20.45 7.26 -11.80
CA ILE A 1 -20.13 8.49 -11.05
C ILE A 1 -20.56 9.73 -11.86
N ASN A 2 -20.40 10.95 -11.33
CA ASN A 2 -20.73 12.21 -12.01
C ASN A 2 -19.73 12.53 -13.15
N ASP A 3 -19.02 13.66 -13.09
CA ASP A 3 -17.89 13.94 -13.98
C ASP A 3 -16.66 13.14 -13.55
N GLY A 4 -16.07 12.38 -14.49
CA GLY A 4 -14.87 11.59 -14.24
C GLY A 4 -13.65 12.42 -13.83
N ASN A 5 -13.57 13.67 -14.27
CA ASN A 5 -12.48 14.58 -13.88
C ASN A 5 -12.62 15.08 -12.43
N ALA A 6 -13.85 15.15 -11.92
CA ALA A 6 -14.15 15.57 -10.55
C ALA A 6 -14.14 14.40 -9.55
N ALA A 7 -13.93 13.15 -10.02
CA ALA A 7 -14.09 11.94 -9.22
C ALA A 7 -13.31 11.98 -7.90
N VAL A 8 -12.05 12.44 -7.93
CA VAL A 8 -11.20 12.49 -6.73
C VAL A 8 -11.67 13.57 -5.76
N ASP A 9 -12.04 14.75 -6.25
CA ASP A 9 -12.50 15.85 -5.37
C ASP A 9 -13.85 15.52 -4.71
N GLU A 10 -14.75 14.88 -5.44
CA GLU A 10 -16.01 14.36 -4.90
C GLU A 10 -15.78 13.25 -3.87
N MET A 11 -14.88 12.30 -4.17
CA MET A 11 -14.49 11.25 -3.23
C MET A 11 -13.89 11.82 -1.94
N LEU A 12 -12.99 12.82 -2.03
CA LEU A 12 -12.40 13.49 -0.88
C LEU A 12 -13.47 14.21 -0.04
N THR A 13 -14.48 14.79 -0.68
CA THR A 13 -15.63 15.36 0.04
C THR A 13 -16.41 14.27 0.77
N GLY A 14 -16.64 13.12 0.12
CA GLY A 14 -17.36 11.99 0.69
C GLY A 14 -16.65 11.36 1.89
N ILE A 15 -15.34 11.11 1.80
CA ILE A 15 -14.59 10.46 2.88
C ILE A 15 -14.49 11.36 4.13
N LEU A 16 -14.32 12.67 3.95
CA LEU A 16 -14.30 13.62 5.07
C LEU A 16 -15.66 13.70 5.77
N ALA A 17 -16.75 13.58 5.01
CA ALA A 17 -18.11 13.52 5.57
C ALA A 17 -18.41 12.19 6.28
N ALA A 18 -17.85 11.07 5.79
CA ALA A 18 -18.04 9.74 6.37
C ALA A 18 -17.20 9.51 7.64
N HIS A 19 -16.02 10.13 7.71
CA HIS A 19 -15.05 9.94 8.79
C HIS A 19 -14.67 11.25 9.51
N PRO A 20 -15.63 12.06 9.97
CA PRO A 20 -15.35 13.37 10.56
C PRO A 20 -14.60 13.26 11.89
N GLU A 21 -14.66 12.12 12.58
CA GLU A 21 -13.92 11.90 13.83
C GLU A 21 -12.45 11.47 13.61
N HIS A 22 -12.13 10.97 12.41
CA HIS A 22 -10.81 10.48 12.06
C HIS A 22 -10.01 11.47 11.22
N LEU A 23 -10.67 12.17 10.29
CA LEU A 23 -10.01 12.93 9.24
C LEU A 23 -10.38 14.41 9.28
N TRP A 24 -9.45 15.25 8.83
CA TRP A 24 -9.68 16.64 8.49
C TRP A 24 -8.80 17.03 7.30
N ARG A 25 -9.06 18.21 6.74
CA ARG A 25 -8.33 18.75 5.59
C ARG A 25 -7.91 20.19 5.87
N PRO A 26 -6.64 20.57 5.66
CA PRO A 26 -6.21 21.95 5.82
C PRO A 26 -6.85 22.90 4.79
N ASP A 27 -7.10 24.14 5.21
CA ASP A 27 -7.61 25.17 4.32
C ASP A 27 -6.60 25.47 3.19
N GLY A 28 -7.08 25.59 1.96
CA GLY A 28 -6.22 25.81 0.79
C GLY A 28 -5.45 24.58 0.30
N ALA A 29 -5.51 23.44 1.00
CA ALA A 29 -4.84 22.19 0.64
C ALA A 29 -5.85 21.08 0.27
N PRO A 30 -6.56 21.18 -0.87
CA PRO A 30 -7.68 20.29 -1.20
C PRO A 30 -7.29 18.81 -1.32
N ARG A 31 -6.00 18.52 -1.52
CA ARG A 31 -5.43 17.19 -1.78
C ARG A 31 -4.55 16.66 -0.64
N ALA A 32 -4.56 17.31 0.51
CA ALA A 32 -3.94 16.83 1.74
C ALA A 32 -5.02 16.37 2.73
N VAL A 33 -4.95 15.12 3.20
CA VAL A 33 -5.87 14.59 4.21
C VAL A 33 -5.10 14.21 5.44
N VAL A 34 -5.52 14.67 6.62
CA VAL A 34 -4.74 14.57 7.86
C VAL A 34 -5.58 13.87 8.93
N ALA A 35 -4.93 13.05 9.74
CA ALA A 35 -5.55 12.42 10.89
C ALA A 35 -5.84 13.46 11.98
N LYS A 36 -6.99 13.38 12.63
CA LYS A 36 -7.32 14.23 13.80
C LYS A 36 -6.52 13.84 15.05
N ARG A 37 -6.18 12.55 15.19
CA ARG A 37 -5.53 11.98 16.40
C ARG A 37 -4.18 11.31 16.12
N GLY A 38 -3.63 11.48 14.92
CA GLY A 38 -2.31 10.96 14.53
C GLY A 38 -1.18 11.91 14.93
N PRO A 39 -1.13 13.13 14.35
CA PRO A 39 -0.11 14.14 14.65
C PRO A 39 0.01 14.44 16.14
N ARG A 40 1.24 14.43 16.66
CA ARG A 40 1.56 14.72 18.07
C ARG A 40 2.90 15.43 18.16
N THR A 41 3.03 16.39 19.08
CA THR A 41 4.31 17.06 19.36
C THR A 41 5.39 16.04 19.72
N GLY A 42 6.56 16.15 19.09
CA GLY A 42 7.69 15.24 19.24
C GLY A 42 7.59 13.93 18.45
N LYS A 43 6.49 13.70 17.71
CA LYS A 43 6.32 12.52 16.85
C LYS A 43 6.88 12.80 15.46
N VAL A 44 7.53 11.80 14.87
CA VAL A 44 7.82 11.78 13.42
C VAL A 44 6.50 11.75 12.66
N ALA A 45 6.32 12.67 11.71
CA ALA A 45 5.13 12.66 10.86
C ALA A 45 5.30 11.60 9.77
N LEU A 46 4.42 10.59 9.75
CA LEU A 46 4.36 9.63 8.65
C LEU A 46 3.36 10.13 7.60
N VAL A 47 3.84 10.49 6.42
CA VAL A 47 3.01 10.93 5.30
C VAL A 47 3.06 9.89 4.19
N ILE A 48 1.91 9.36 3.81
CA ILE A 48 1.77 8.43 2.68
C ILE A 48 1.16 9.14 1.47
N GLY A 49 1.16 8.53 0.29
CA GLY A 49 0.42 9.11 -0.83
C GLY A 49 0.79 8.57 -2.20
N GLY A 50 0.09 9.10 -3.19
CA GLY A 50 0.23 8.71 -4.59
C GLY A 50 -1.07 8.95 -5.36
N GLY A 51 -1.18 8.31 -6.53
CA GLY A 51 -2.40 8.35 -7.34
C GLY A 51 -3.64 7.80 -6.61
N SER A 52 -4.81 8.32 -6.96
CA SER A 52 -6.10 7.77 -6.51
C SER A 52 -6.51 6.53 -7.32
N GLY A 53 -7.52 5.80 -6.86
CA GLY A 53 -8.03 4.59 -7.51
C GLY A 53 -7.52 3.28 -6.90
N HIS A 54 -6.86 3.38 -5.73
CA HIS A 54 -6.35 2.24 -4.98
C HIS A 54 -7.00 2.10 -3.60
N GLU A 55 -8.12 2.81 -3.38
CA GLU A 55 -8.75 2.91 -2.08
C GLU A 55 -9.05 1.51 -1.49
N PRO A 56 -8.77 1.26 -0.19
CA PRO A 56 -8.44 2.25 0.84
C PRO A 56 -7.00 2.78 0.83
N THR A 57 -6.08 2.25 0.02
CA THR A 57 -4.77 2.87 -0.18
C THR A 57 -4.94 4.21 -0.93
N PHE A 58 -4.53 5.36 -0.41
CA PHE A 58 -3.80 5.63 0.83
C PHE A 58 -4.71 6.10 1.98
N LEU A 59 -5.82 6.77 1.66
CA LEU A 59 -6.68 7.52 2.58
C LEU A 59 -7.19 6.71 3.79
N GLY A 60 -7.54 5.46 3.57
CA GLY A 60 -8.08 4.58 4.61
C GLY A 60 -7.10 4.27 5.74
N TYR A 61 -5.80 4.51 5.51
CA TYR A 61 -4.72 4.28 6.47
C TYR A 61 -4.31 5.52 7.26
N VAL A 62 -4.97 6.66 7.02
CA VAL A 62 -4.75 7.88 7.82
C VAL A 62 -5.47 7.76 9.15
N GLY A 63 -4.71 7.83 10.25
CA GLY A 63 -5.19 7.66 11.62
C GLY A 63 -4.10 7.37 12.64
N LYS A 64 -4.51 7.30 13.92
CA LYS A 64 -3.59 7.02 15.02
C LYS A 64 -2.98 5.62 14.88
N GLY A 65 -1.69 5.47 15.12
CA GLY A 65 -0.99 4.17 15.05
C GLY A 65 -0.58 3.74 13.64
N LEU A 66 -0.88 4.55 12.61
CA LEU A 66 -0.46 4.33 11.22
C LEU A 66 0.03 5.66 10.61
N ALA A 67 -0.58 6.16 9.54
CA ALA A 67 -0.17 7.38 8.85
C ALA A 67 -0.84 8.63 9.44
N ASP A 68 -0.08 9.72 9.55
CA ASP A 68 -0.55 11.00 10.08
C ASP A 68 -1.25 11.83 9.01
N ALA A 69 -0.84 11.69 7.75
CA ALA A 69 -1.49 12.32 6.62
C ALA A 69 -1.29 11.54 5.32
N ALA A 70 -2.11 11.87 4.32
CA ALA A 70 -1.97 11.39 2.96
C ALA A 70 -2.01 12.53 1.93
N ALA A 71 -1.12 12.47 0.95
CA ALA A 71 -1.11 13.35 -0.23
C ALA A 71 -1.74 12.62 -1.43
N ILE A 72 -2.77 13.23 -2.02
CA ILE A 72 -3.68 12.53 -2.96
C ILE A 72 -3.59 13.11 -4.37
N GLY A 73 -3.11 12.29 -5.30
CA GLY A 73 -3.04 12.58 -6.71
C GLY A 73 -4.36 12.33 -7.46
N ASN A 74 -4.34 12.50 -8.77
CA ASN A 74 -5.45 12.10 -9.62
C ASN A 74 -5.47 10.58 -9.81
N VAL A 75 -6.52 10.04 -10.43
CA VAL A 75 -6.61 8.59 -10.69
C VAL A 75 -5.36 8.13 -11.46
N PHE A 76 -4.61 7.21 -10.86
CA PHE A 76 -3.35 6.64 -11.37
C PHE A 76 -2.27 7.67 -11.75
N ALA A 77 -2.30 8.85 -11.12
CA ALA A 77 -1.29 9.88 -11.34
C ALA A 77 -0.85 10.48 -10.00
N SER A 78 0.45 10.42 -9.73
CA SER A 78 1.08 11.03 -8.55
C SER A 78 0.59 12.47 -8.34
N PRO A 79 0.36 12.91 -7.09
CA PRO A 79 0.16 14.33 -6.81
C PRO A 79 1.42 15.10 -7.22
N PRO A 80 1.29 16.40 -7.59
CA PRO A 80 2.45 17.30 -7.59
C PRO A 80 3.03 17.41 -6.17
N PRO A 81 4.20 18.06 -5.98
CA PRO A 81 4.85 18.12 -4.66
C PRO A 81 4.04 18.85 -3.58
N GLN A 82 3.28 19.89 -3.98
CA GLN A 82 2.61 20.78 -3.02
C GLN A 82 1.65 20.04 -2.05
N PRO A 83 0.75 19.14 -2.50
CA PRO A 83 -0.03 18.28 -1.59
C PRO A 83 0.79 17.50 -0.55
N ALA A 84 1.99 17.02 -0.90
CA ALA A 84 2.86 16.32 0.03
C ALA A 84 3.47 17.26 1.08
N ILE A 85 3.87 18.46 0.65
CA ILE A 85 4.33 19.53 1.55
C ILE A 85 3.20 19.95 2.49
N ASP A 86 2.00 20.22 1.98
CA ASP A 86 0.84 20.63 2.78
C ASP A 86 0.48 19.57 3.83
N ALA A 87 0.46 18.29 3.42
CA ALA A 87 0.22 17.17 4.30
C ALA A 87 1.31 17.05 5.39
N ALA A 88 2.58 17.19 5.02
CA ALA A 88 3.71 17.15 5.95
C ALA A 88 3.67 18.31 6.96
N MET A 89 3.41 19.53 6.50
CA MET A 89 3.29 20.71 7.35
C MET A 89 2.15 20.56 8.36
N ALA A 90 1.00 20.08 7.91
CA ALA A 90 -0.17 19.87 8.77
C ALA A 90 0.00 18.69 9.74
N ALA A 91 0.83 17.70 9.41
CA ALA A 91 1.10 16.53 10.24
C ALA A 91 2.32 16.68 11.15
N SER A 92 3.16 17.70 10.95
CA SER A 92 4.46 17.82 11.60
C SER A 92 4.34 17.94 13.12
N GLY A 93 4.97 16.99 13.82
CA GLY A 93 5.18 17.04 15.26
C GLY A 93 6.48 17.74 15.68
N GLY A 94 7.28 18.21 14.71
CA GLY A 94 8.60 18.81 14.96
C GLY A 94 9.75 17.81 15.12
N ALA A 95 9.54 16.51 14.87
CA ALA A 95 10.58 15.47 14.90
C ALA A 95 10.97 14.95 13.50
N GLY A 96 10.68 15.73 12.47
CA GLY A 96 10.90 15.39 11.07
C GLY A 96 9.73 14.63 10.42
N VAL A 97 9.88 14.38 9.12
CA VAL A 97 8.86 13.79 8.24
C VAL A 97 9.42 12.58 7.53
N LEU A 98 8.66 11.49 7.48
CA LEU A 98 8.94 10.35 6.62
C LEU A 98 7.82 10.23 5.57
N PHE A 99 8.18 10.37 4.29
CA PHE A 99 7.31 10.08 3.17
C PHE A 99 7.41 8.62 2.76
N MET A 100 6.27 7.97 2.53
CA MET A 100 6.21 6.58 2.07
C MET A 100 5.19 6.36 0.97
N TYR A 101 5.61 5.70 -0.11
CA TYR A 101 4.81 5.52 -1.32
C TYR A 101 5.34 4.35 -2.17
N GLY A 102 4.61 3.99 -3.22
CA GLY A 102 5.01 2.97 -4.18
C GLY A 102 6.17 3.42 -5.06
N ASN A 103 7.09 2.53 -5.42
CA ASN A 103 8.21 2.87 -6.31
C ASN A 103 7.75 3.04 -7.77
N TYR A 104 7.23 4.22 -8.08
CA TYR A 104 6.80 4.65 -9.40
C TYR A 104 7.46 6.00 -9.73
N ALA A 105 7.90 6.16 -10.99
CA ALA A 105 8.72 7.30 -11.38
C ALA A 105 8.08 8.67 -11.07
N GLY A 106 6.76 8.79 -11.25
CA GLY A 106 6.01 10.01 -10.93
C GLY A 106 6.00 10.31 -9.43
N ASP A 107 5.76 9.31 -8.60
CA ASP A 107 5.76 9.47 -7.15
C ASP A 107 7.17 9.80 -6.64
N VAL A 108 8.20 9.08 -7.10
CA VAL A 108 9.61 9.35 -6.76
C VAL A 108 9.95 10.81 -7.04
N MET A 109 9.71 11.29 -8.27
CA MET A 109 10.05 12.66 -8.65
C MET A 109 9.33 13.71 -7.78
N ASN A 110 8.02 13.53 -7.52
CA ASN A 110 7.24 14.53 -6.81
C ASN A 110 7.53 14.56 -5.30
N PHE A 111 7.72 13.40 -4.67
CA PHE A 111 8.01 13.32 -3.24
C PHE A 111 9.48 13.64 -2.91
N ASP A 112 10.42 13.35 -3.81
CA ASP A 112 11.81 13.82 -3.66
C ASP A 112 11.85 15.35 -3.76
N MET A 113 11.16 15.95 -4.74
CA MET A 113 11.04 17.41 -4.82
C MET A 113 10.36 18.03 -3.58
N ALA A 114 9.34 17.37 -3.01
CA ALA A 114 8.72 17.80 -1.76
C ALA A 114 9.70 17.73 -0.57
N THR A 115 10.56 16.70 -0.55
CA THR A 115 11.60 16.52 0.46
C THR A 115 12.62 17.66 0.39
N ASP A 116 13.16 17.94 -0.80
CA ASP A 116 14.12 19.05 -1.01
C ASP A 116 13.54 20.40 -0.57
N LEU A 117 12.27 20.67 -0.91
CA LEU A 117 11.59 21.92 -0.54
C LEU A 117 11.36 22.04 0.97
N LEU A 118 11.04 20.95 1.67
CA LEU A 118 10.94 20.95 3.13
C LEU A 118 12.29 21.16 3.81
N GLU A 119 13.36 20.57 3.27
CA GLU A 119 14.70 20.76 3.81
C GLU A 119 15.16 22.22 3.68
N MET A 120 14.81 22.89 2.58
CA MET A 120 15.05 24.34 2.40
C MET A 120 14.34 25.20 3.47
N GLU A 121 13.19 24.75 3.95
CA GLU A 121 12.44 25.37 5.06
C GLU A 121 12.90 24.90 6.45
N GLY A 122 14.00 24.13 6.52
CA GLY A 122 14.58 23.65 7.78
C GLY A 122 13.86 22.47 8.41
N ILE A 123 13.00 21.77 7.66
CA ILE A 123 12.27 20.59 8.11
C ILE A 123 12.99 19.35 7.58
N GLN A 124 13.49 18.52 8.49
CA GLN A 124 14.10 17.26 8.11
C GLN A 124 13.04 16.31 7.52
N ALA A 125 13.20 15.93 6.26
CA ALA A 125 12.32 15.01 5.54
C ALA A 125 13.14 13.85 4.94
N ARG A 126 12.53 12.66 4.82
CA ARG A 126 13.13 11.48 4.17
C ARG A 126 12.08 10.70 3.41
N THR A 127 12.52 9.90 2.44
CA THR A 127 11.64 9.00 1.67
C THR A 127 12.01 7.53 1.90
N VAL A 128 10.99 6.66 2.00
CA VAL A 128 11.14 5.21 1.88
C VAL A 128 10.18 4.70 0.83
N LEU A 129 10.76 4.21 -0.27
CA LEU A 129 10.06 3.55 -1.36
C LEU A 129 9.70 2.13 -0.95
N THR A 130 8.47 1.73 -1.27
CA THR A 130 8.05 0.33 -1.16
C THR A 130 8.33 -0.41 -2.46
N THR A 131 8.83 -1.64 -2.34
CA THR A 131 9.39 -2.43 -3.46
C THR A 131 9.04 -3.92 -3.33
N ASP A 132 7.84 -4.21 -2.84
CA ASP A 132 7.40 -5.55 -2.45
C ASP A 132 6.98 -6.45 -3.65
N ASP A 133 6.73 -5.87 -4.83
CA ASP A 133 6.27 -6.61 -6.00
C ASP A 133 7.40 -7.45 -6.63
N ILE A 134 7.43 -8.74 -6.30
CA ILE A 134 8.49 -9.65 -6.73
C ILE A 134 8.44 -9.98 -8.23
N ALA A 135 7.32 -9.70 -8.91
CA ALA A 135 7.18 -9.94 -10.33
C ALA A 135 7.76 -8.82 -11.20
N SER A 136 7.91 -7.63 -10.62
CA SER A 136 8.27 -6.43 -11.38
C SER A 136 9.76 -6.28 -11.71
N ALA A 137 10.64 -6.90 -10.92
CA ALA A 137 12.07 -6.98 -11.17
C ALA A 137 12.71 -8.17 -10.43
N PRO A 138 13.82 -8.75 -10.94
CA PRO A 138 14.50 -9.85 -10.28
C PRO A 138 15.06 -9.46 -8.90
N SER A 139 15.37 -10.46 -8.07
CA SER A 139 15.77 -10.28 -6.66
C SER A 139 17.10 -9.55 -6.47
N ASP A 140 17.96 -9.52 -7.47
CA ASP A 140 19.21 -8.74 -7.47
C ASP A 140 18.99 -7.25 -7.82
N GLN A 141 17.76 -6.89 -8.22
CA GLN A 141 17.35 -5.53 -8.58
C GLN A 141 16.11 -5.09 -7.79
N ARG A 142 16.00 -5.52 -6.52
CA ARG A 142 14.84 -5.23 -5.64
C ARG A 142 14.46 -3.75 -5.60
N GLN A 143 15.44 -2.85 -5.61
CA GLN A 143 15.24 -1.41 -5.62
C GLN A 143 14.49 -0.87 -6.86
N LYS A 144 14.36 -1.66 -7.93
CA LYS A 144 13.59 -1.31 -9.14
C LYS A 144 12.16 -1.84 -9.10
N ARG A 145 11.78 -2.62 -8.08
CA ARG A 145 10.46 -3.22 -8.01
C ARG A 145 9.40 -2.18 -7.68
N ARG A 146 8.19 -2.40 -8.19
CA ARG A 146 6.99 -1.64 -7.83
C ARG A 146 6.63 -1.85 -6.36
N GLY A 147 5.97 -0.87 -5.77
CA GLY A 147 5.35 -0.98 -4.45
C GLY A 147 3.84 -1.14 -4.57
N VAL A 148 3.29 -2.23 -4.04
CA VAL A 148 1.89 -2.65 -4.27
C VAL A 148 1.19 -2.97 -2.93
N ALA A 149 0.41 -4.05 -2.83
CA ALA A 149 -0.38 -4.36 -1.63
C ALA A 149 0.46 -4.60 -0.35
N GLY A 150 1.77 -4.84 -0.45
CA GLY A 150 2.67 -4.90 0.71
C GLY A 150 2.74 -3.60 1.49
N ASN A 151 2.38 -2.48 0.86
CA ASN A 151 2.18 -1.18 1.50
C ASN A 151 1.40 -1.26 2.81
N VAL A 152 0.39 -2.14 2.87
CA VAL A 152 -0.43 -2.34 4.06
C VAL A 152 0.42 -2.68 5.28
N PHE A 153 1.33 -3.65 5.15
CA PHE A 153 2.17 -4.07 6.26
C PHE A 153 3.37 -3.15 6.47
N ILE A 154 3.97 -2.63 5.40
CA ILE A 154 5.15 -1.77 5.49
C ILE A 154 4.76 -0.42 6.13
N PHE A 155 3.66 0.21 5.69
CA PHE A 155 3.15 1.43 6.32
C PHE A 155 2.69 1.18 7.75
N LYS A 156 2.08 0.02 8.03
CA LYS A 156 1.71 -0.35 9.39
C LYS A 156 2.93 -0.44 10.32
N ALA A 157 4.03 -0.99 9.83
CA ALA A 157 5.25 -1.12 10.62
C ALA A 157 5.90 0.25 10.90
N ALA A 158 6.05 1.09 9.87
CA ALA A 158 6.58 2.43 10.01
C ALA A 158 5.69 3.32 10.89
N GLY A 159 4.37 3.23 10.70
CA GLY A 159 3.39 4.00 11.47
C GLY A 159 3.36 3.61 12.95
N ALA A 160 3.53 2.33 13.26
CA ALA A 160 3.71 1.86 14.63
C ALA A 160 4.99 2.44 15.26
N ALA A 161 6.13 2.38 14.56
CA ALA A 161 7.38 2.96 15.05
C ALA A 161 7.26 4.47 15.32
N ALA A 162 6.64 5.20 14.38
CA ALA A 162 6.36 6.63 14.55
C ALA A 162 5.41 6.88 15.74
N ASP A 163 4.35 6.09 15.89
CA ASP A 163 3.39 6.23 17.00
C ASP A 163 3.99 5.84 18.37
N MET A 164 5.02 5.00 18.39
CA MET A 164 5.86 4.74 19.56
C MET A 164 6.88 5.87 19.84
N MET A 165 6.83 6.99 19.12
CA MET A 165 7.70 8.15 19.29
C MET A 165 9.19 7.85 19.03
N MET A 166 9.47 6.87 18.17
CA MET A 166 10.84 6.60 17.75
C MET A 166 11.42 7.78 16.93
N PRO A 167 12.73 8.04 16.99
CA PRO A 167 13.35 9.09 16.20
C PRO A 167 13.28 8.76 14.69
N LEU A 168 13.32 9.79 13.83
CA LEU A 168 13.17 9.65 12.38
C LEU A 168 14.04 8.55 11.76
N ALA A 169 15.31 8.46 12.18
CA ALA A 169 16.23 7.43 11.70
C ALA A 169 15.77 5.99 12.03
N GLU A 170 15.15 5.78 13.20
CA GLU A 170 14.62 4.47 13.57
C GLU A 170 13.30 4.16 12.86
N VAL A 171 12.44 5.16 12.66
CA VAL A 171 11.22 4.98 11.85
C VAL A 171 11.58 4.58 10.42
N GLU A 172 12.58 5.25 9.82
CA GLU A 172 13.11 4.89 8.51
C GLU A 172 13.71 3.48 8.50
N ARG A 173 14.52 3.11 9.51
CA ARG A 173 15.11 1.76 9.61
C ARG A 173 14.03 0.69 9.67
N VAL A 174 13.00 0.86 10.50
CA VAL A 174 11.88 -0.08 10.62
C VAL A 174 11.11 -0.18 9.30
N ALA A 175 10.88 0.96 8.61
CA ALA A 175 10.23 0.96 7.31
C ALA A 175 11.01 0.16 6.26
N ARG A 176 12.34 0.36 6.18
CA ARG A 176 13.22 -0.40 5.27
C ARG A 176 13.25 -1.88 5.62
N HIS A 177 13.36 -2.22 6.91
CA HIS A 177 13.33 -3.60 7.38
C HIS A 177 12.02 -4.32 7.04
N ALA A 178 10.89 -3.63 7.23
CA ALA A 178 9.58 -4.14 6.82
C ALA A 178 9.49 -4.35 5.30
N ASN A 179 10.01 -3.40 4.51
CA ASN A 179 10.03 -3.49 3.05
C ASN A 179 10.88 -4.68 2.56
N ASP A 180 12.05 -4.89 3.15
CA ASP A 180 12.94 -6.00 2.80
C ASP A 180 12.34 -7.38 3.09
N ARG A 181 11.37 -7.44 4.00
CA ARG A 181 10.75 -8.68 4.47
C ARG A 181 9.31 -8.86 3.97
N THR A 182 8.88 -8.05 3.00
CA THR A 182 7.55 -8.12 2.40
C THR A 182 7.63 -8.50 0.93
N PHE A 183 6.80 -9.47 0.52
CA PHE A 183 6.82 -10.06 -0.82
C PHE A 183 5.40 -10.17 -1.34
N THR A 184 5.15 -9.59 -2.51
CA THR A 184 3.82 -9.55 -3.13
C THR A 184 3.87 -9.97 -4.58
N MET A 185 2.86 -10.73 -5.02
CA MET A 185 2.60 -11.00 -6.42
C MET A 185 1.10 -11.02 -6.69
N GLY A 186 0.68 -10.47 -7.83
CA GLY A 186 -0.72 -10.34 -8.23
C GLY A 186 -1.12 -11.21 -9.40
N VAL A 187 -2.43 -11.32 -9.62
CA VAL A 187 -3.06 -11.85 -10.83
C VAL A 187 -4.27 -10.98 -11.19
N ALA A 188 -4.33 -10.54 -12.45
CA ALA A 188 -5.47 -9.83 -13.01
C ALA A 188 -6.30 -10.77 -13.90
N LEU A 189 -7.62 -10.64 -13.82
CA LEU A 189 -8.62 -11.37 -14.61
C LEU A 189 -9.40 -10.43 -15.55
N SER A 190 -9.34 -9.12 -15.30
CA SER A 190 -9.85 -8.09 -16.19
C SER A 190 -9.01 -6.82 -16.08
N SER A 191 -9.18 -5.90 -17.02
CA SER A 191 -8.78 -4.50 -16.84
C SER A 191 -9.70 -3.78 -15.85
N CYS A 192 -9.26 -2.62 -15.38
CA CYS A 192 -10.13 -1.62 -14.77
C CYS A 192 -10.59 -0.56 -15.78
N SER A 193 -11.63 0.20 -15.42
CA SER A 193 -12.25 1.26 -16.22
C SER A 193 -11.86 2.63 -15.67
N LEU A 194 -11.19 3.46 -16.48
CA LEU A 194 -10.80 4.80 -16.04
C LEU A 194 -12.03 5.73 -15.95
N PRO A 195 -12.26 6.43 -14.83
CA PRO A 195 -13.45 7.26 -14.67
C PRO A 195 -13.57 8.39 -15.70
N GLN A 196 -12.43 8.96 -16.12
CA GLN A 196 -12.37 10.07 -17.08
C GLN A 196 -12.76 9.65 -18.49
N THR A 197 -12.33 8.45 -18.92
CA THR A 197 -12.51 7.99 -20.31
C THR A 197 -13.67 7.00 -20.44
N ARG A 198 -14.07 6.37 -19.32
CA ARG A 198 -15.05 5.27 -19.25
C ARG A 198 -14.67 4.08 -20.15
N LYS A 199 -13.37 3.87 -20.32
CA LYS A 199 -12.80 2.80 -21.14
C LYS A 199 -11.87 1.94 -20.30
N PRO A 200 -11.66 0.67 -20.68
CA PRO A 200 -10.63 -0.17 -20.09
C PRO A 200 -9.25 0.50 -20.17
N SER A 201 -8.46 0.40 -19.09
CA SER A 201 -7.06 0.85 -19.04
C SER A 201 -6.13 0.04 -19.94
N PHE A 202 -6.43 -1.25 -20.17
CA PHE A 202 -5.69 -2.13 -21.06
C PHE A 202 -6.60 -3.28 -21.57
N ASP A 203 -6.08 -4.10 -22.47
CA ASP A 203 -6.80 -5.26 -23.02
C ASP A 203 -6.41 -6.56 -22.31
N LEU A 204 -7.41 -7.23 -21.74
CA LEU A 204 -7.33 -8.60 -21.22
C LEU A 204 -8.65 -9.33 -21.56
N PRO A 205 -8.63 -10.23 -22.58
CA PRO A 205 -9.79 -10.96 -23.05
C PRO A 205 -10.45 -11.80 -21.96
N VAL A 206 -11.77 -11.98 -22.11
CA VAL A 206 -12.54 -12.88 -21.26
C VAL A 206 -11.95 -14.29 -21.34
N GLY A 207 -11.71 -14.89 -20.17
CA GLY A 207 -11.12 -16.23 -20.06
C GLY A 207 -9.60 -16.24 -20.07
N GLU A 208 -8.94 -15.08 -20.13
CA GLU A 208 -7.51 -14.93 -19.87
C GLU A 208 -7.25 -14.35 -18.47
N MET A 209 -6.03 -14.53 -18.00
CA MET A 209 -5.48 -13.91 -16.80
C MET A 209 -4.03 -13.51 -17.03
N GLU A 210 -3.55 -12.55 -16.24
CA GLU A 210 -2.16 -12.10 -16.27
C GLU A 210 -1.56 -12.05 -14.87
N ILE A 211 -0.52 -12.86 -14.65
CA ILE A 211 0.19 -12.96 -13.38
C ILE A 211 1.34 -11.94 -13.35
N GLY A 212 1.49 -11.26 -12.22
CA GLY A 212 2.48 -10.21 -12.00
C GLY A 212 2.10 -8.86 -12.59
N MET A 213 0.84 -8.67 -13.01
CA MET A 213 0.38 -7.37 -13.48
C MET A 213 0.43 -6.32 -12.36
N GLY A 214 0.86 -5.11 -12.68
CA GLY A 214 0.92 -4.00 -11.74
C GLY A 214 -0.46 -3.37 -11.48
N ILE A 215 -0.56 -2.56 -10.42
CA ILE A 215 -1.82 -1.92 -9.99
C ILE A 215 -2.28 -0.78 -10.92
N HIS A 216 -1.51 -0.40 -11.93
CA HIS A 216 -1.96 0.53 -12.98
C HIS A 216 -2.09 -0.17 -14.35
N GLY A 217 -2.04 -1.50 -14.38
CA GLY A 217 -2.10 -2.30 -15.61
C GLY A 217 -0.75 -2.47 -16.31
N GLU A 218 0.37 -2.22 -15.62
CA GLU A 218 1.68 -2.50 -16.18
C GLU A 218 1.84 -4.01 -16.43
N PRO A 219 2.44 -4.43 -17.57
CA PRO A 219 2.54 -5.83 -17.94
C PRO A 219 3.13 -6.71 -16.84
N GLY A 220 2.59 -7.93 -16.74
CA GLY A 220 3.06 -8.96 -15.85
C GLY A 220 4.13 -9.86 -16.46
N VAL A 221 4.43 -10.94 -15.74
CA VAL A 221 5.44 -11.93 -16.16
C VAL A 221 4.85 -13.03 -17.03
N ARG A 222 3.53 -13.26 -16.94
CA ARG A 222 2.86 -14.33 -17.69
C ARG A 222 1.38 -14.05 -17.93
N ARG A 223 0.99 -14.05 -19.19
CA ARG A 223 -0.41 -14.00 -19.65
C ARG A 223 -0.82 -15.34 -20.25
N GLY A 224 -2.07 -15.74 -20.04
CA GLY A 224 -2.61 -16.97 -20.63
C GLY A 224 -4.03 -17.29 -20.17
N PRO A 225 -4.55 -18.49 -20.48
CA PRO A 225 -5.89 -18.90 -20.09
C PRO A 225 -6.09 -18.86 -18.57
N LEU A 226 -7.31 -18.51 -18.15
CA LEU A 226 -7.75 -18.61 -16.76
C LEU A 226 -7.56 -20.04 -16.25
N ARG A 227 -6.99 -20.17 -15.05
CA ARG A 227 -6.75 -21.46 -14.40
C ARG A 227 -7.53 -21.57 -13.09
N PRO A 228 -7.71 -22.79 -12.56
CA PRO A 228 -8.23 -22.98 -11.20
C PRO A 228 -7.50 -22.13 -10.17
N ALA A 229 -8.24 -21.58 -9.20
CA ALA A 229 -7.71 -20.67 -8.18
C ALA A 229 -6.55 -21.30 -7.38
N ASN A 230 -6.60 -22.60 -7.10
CA ASN A 230 -5.52 -23.30 -6.38
C ASN A 230 -4.22 -23.30 -7.18
N ASP A 231 -4.27 -23.52 -8.50
CA ASP A 231 -3.08 -23.54 -9.36
C ASP A 231 -2.46 -22.14 -9.47
N VAL A 232 -3.28 -21.09 -9.44
CA VAL A 232 -2.83 -19.70 -9.43
C VAL A 232 -2.19 -19.33 -8.09
N ALA A 233 -2.84 -19.68 -6.98
CA ALA A 233 -2.30 -19.50 -5.64
C ALA A 233 -0.98 -20.27 -5.48
N ASP A 234 -0.89 -21.48 -6.03
CA ASP A 234 0.29 -22.31 -5.95
C ASP A 234 1.50 -21.68 -6.63
N GLU A 235 1.32 -21.19 -7.86
CA GLU A 235 2.38 -20.52 -8.62
C GLU A 235 2.87 -19.24 -7.94
N ILE A 236 1.95 -18.42 -7.42
CA ILE A 236 2.30 -17.21 -6.69
C ILE A 236 3.06 -17.56 -5.40
N MET A 237 2.56 -18.54 -4.63
CA MET A 237 3.21 -18.95 -3.38
C MET A 237 4.56 -19.61 -3.63
N ASP A 238 4.75 -20.36 -4.72
CA ASP A 238 6.05 -20.90 -5.12
C ASP A 238 7.08 -19.78 -5.29
N ALA A 239 6.73 -18.72 -6.03
CA ALA A 239 7.62 -17.58 -6.26
C ALA A 239 7.94 -16.83 -4.95
N ILE A 240 6.93 -16.55 -4.12
CA ILE A 240 7.10 -15.86 -2.83
C ILE A 240 7.98 -16.67 -1.87
N LEU A 241 7.69 -17.96 -1.69
CA LEU A 241 8.44 -18.82 -0.76
C LEU A 241 9.88 -19.03 -1.22
N ALA A 242 10.10 -19.18 -2.54
CA ALA A 242 11.43 -19.37 -3.11
C ALA A 242 12.34 -18.15 -2.92
N GLU A 243 11.78 -16.94 -2.95
CA GLU A 243 12.55 -15.72 -2.70
C GLU A 243 12.71 -15.43 -1.19
N MET A 244 11.64 -15.55 -0.42
CA MET A 244 11.63 -15.25 1.02
C MET A 244 12.57 -16.17 1.81
N LYS A 245 12.65 -17.45 1.45
CA LYS A 245 13.53 -18.47 2.09
C LYS A 245 13.45 -18.49 3.62
N ALA A 246 12.26 -18.27 4.16
CA ALA A 246 12.04 -18.30 5.61
C ALA A 246 12.27 -19.72 6.18
N PRO A 247 13.03 -19.86 7.28
CA PRO A 247 13.17 -21.10 8.01
C PRO A 247 11.83 -21.68 8.51
N ALA A 248 11.75 -23.01 8.61
CA ALA A 248 10.61 -23.65 9.26
C ALA A 248 10.52 -23.23 10.75
N GLY A 249 9.30 -22.98 11.22
CA GLY A 249 9.00 -22.44 12.55
C GLY A 249 8.81 -20.92 12.55
N ASP A 250 9.29 -20.21 11.53
CA ASP A 250 9.15 -18.76 11.45
C ASP A 250 7.70 -18.33 11.21
N ARG A 251 7.41 -17.10 11.63
CA ARG A 251 6.08 -16.50 11.56
C ARG A 251 5.93 -15.62 10.34
N VAL A 252 4.71 -15.57 9.79
CA VAL A 252 4.35 -14.69 8.68
C VAL A 252 3.03 -13.97 8.92
N ALA A 253 2.91 -12.75 8.40
CA ALA A 253 1.62 -12.12 8.17
C ALA A 253 1.24 -12.28 6.69
N VAL A 254 -0.02 -12.61 6.44
CA VAL A 254 -0.54 -12.86 5.09
C VAL A 254 -1.63 -11.85 4.77
N LEU A 255 -1.61 -11.30 3.56
CA LEU A 255 -2.69 -10.51 3.00
C LEU A 255 -3.15 -11.12 1.68
N VAL A 256 -4.43 -11.46 1.62
CA VAL A 256 -5.14 -11.87 0.39
C VAL A 256 -5.99 -10.69 -0.06
N ASN A 257 -5.44 -9.92 -0.99
CA ASN A 257 -5.95 -8.63 -1.37
C ASN A 257 -6.82 -8.71 -2.63
N SER A 258 -7.98 -8.05 -2.63
CA SER A 258 -8.74 -7.81 -3.86
C SER A 258 -8.16 -6.62 -4.61
N LEU A 259 -8.03 -6.76 -5.93
CA LEU A 259 -7.72 -5.63 -6.82
C LEU A 259 -8.95 -4.76 -7.13
N GLY A 260 -10.13 -5.10 -6.58
CA GLY A 260 -11.34 -4.30 -6.74
C GLY A 260 -12.58 -5.17 -6.82
N ALA A 261 -12.81 -5.75 -7.99
CA ALA A 261 -14.05 -6.46 -8.32
C ALA A 261 -14.08 -7.94 -7.90
N THR A 262 -13.03 -8.47 -7.27
CA THR A 262 -13.01 -9.87 -6.80
C THR A 262 -13.83 -10.03 -5.53
N PRO A 263 -14.87 -10.88 -5.52
CA PRO A 263 -15.71 -11.12 -4.35
C PRO A 263 -14.94 -11.75 -3.19
N LEU A 264 -15.36 -11.46 -1.95
CA LEU A 264 -14.76 -12.04 -0.74
C LEU A 264 -14.77 -13.59 -0.74
N MET A 265 -15.80 -14.21 -1.32
CA MET A 265 -15.88 -15.67 -1.44
C MET A 265 -14.66 -16.24 -2.19
N GLU A 266 -14.26 -15.61 -3.29
CA GLU A 266 -13.12 -16.03 -4.09
C GLU A 266 -11.79 -15.78 -3.36
N LEU A 267 -11.69 -14.67 -2.63
CA LEU A 267 -10.51 -14.42 -1.79
C LEU A 267 -10.38 -15.46 -0.67
N TYR A 268 -11.48 -15.92 -0.06
CA TYR A 268 -11.43 -16.98 0.95
C TYR A 268 -11.08 -18.35 0.35
N ILE A 269 -11.45 -18.61 -0.91
CA ILE A 269 -10.98 -19.80 -1.65
C ILE A 269 -9.47 -19.75 -1.83
N LEU A 270 -8.92 -18.61 -2.27
CA LEU A 270 -7.46 -18.42 -2.36
C LEU A 270 -6.79 -18.58 -0.99
N ASN A 271 -7.34 -17.94 0.05
CA ASN A 271 -6.80 -17.99 1.40
C ASN A 271 -6.72 -19.42 1.97
N ALA A 272 -7.72 -20.27 1.69
CA ALA A 272 -7.68 -21.68 2.09
C ALA A 272 -6.43 -22.38 1.52
N ARG A 273 -6.15 -22.20 0.22
CA ARG A 273 -4.96 -22.79 -0.40
C ARG A 273 -3.67 -22.15 0.12
N ILE A 274 -3.63 -20.84 0.31
CA ILE A 274 -2.46 -20.13 0.83
C ILE A 274 -2.10 -20.64 2.24
N ALA A 275 -3.09 -20.84 3.11
CA ALA A 275 -2.87 -21.38 4.45
C ALA A 275 -2.26 -22.80 4.41
N GLU A 276 -2.72 -23.67 3.51
CA GLU A 276 -2.10 -24.98 3.28
C GLU A 276 -0.64 -24.86 2.83
N ARG A 277 -0.35 -23.94 1.90
CA ARG A 277 0.99 -23.70 1.36
C ARG A 277 1.97 -23.16 2.40
N VAL A 278 1.53 -22.22 3.24
CA VAL A 278 2.33 -21.69 4.36
C VAL A 278 2.63 -22.81 5.37
N LYS A 279 1.62 -23.62 5.74
CA LYS A 279 1.80 -24.76 6.64
C LYS A 279 2.74 -25.82 6.06
N ALA A 280 2.62 -26.13 4.76
CA ALA A 280 3.50 -27.10 4.08
C ALA A 280 4.96 -26.62 4.02
N ALA A 281 5.19 -25.31 3.97
CA ALA A 281 6.52 -24.72 4.08
C ALA A 281 7.07 -24.71 5.53
N GLY A 282 6.31 -25.21 6.51
CA GLY A 282 6.70 -25.24 7.92
C GLY A 282 6.58 -23.89 8.63
N LEU A 283 5.87 -22.92 8.05
CA LEU A 283 5.71 -21.58 8.59
C LEU A 283 4.43 -21.46 9.44
N VAL A 284 4.41 -20.47 10.33
CA VAL A 284 3.27 -20.17 11.21
C VAL A 284 2.60 -18.87 10.78
N VAL A 285 1.31 -18.92 10.46
CA VAL A 285 0.54 -17.71 10.19
C VAL A 285 0.23 -17.00 11.51
N HIS A 286 0.81 -15.80 11.70
CA HIS A 286 0.53 -14.94 12.85
C HIS A 286 -0.73 -14.10 12.64
N LYS A 287 -0.91 -13.55 11.45
CA LYS A 287 -2.03 -12.67 11.10
C LYS A 287 -2.45 -12.88 9.65
N THR A 288 -3.74 -12.82 9.38
CA THR A 288 -4.30 -12.87 8.03
C THR A 288 -5.26 -11.71 7.81
N LEU A 289 -5.09 -11.00 6.70
CA LEU A 289 -6.01 -10.00 6.19
C LEU A 289 -6.62 -10.50 4.87
N VAL A 290 -7.93 -10.38 4.69
CA VAL A 290 -8.64 -10.80 3.47
C VAL A 290 -9.62 -9.70 3.07
N GLY A 291 -9.46 -9.11 1.89
CA GLY A 291 -10.35 -8.05 1.41
C GLY A 291 -9.68 -7.03 0.49
N PRO A 292 -10.37 -5.93 0.16
CA PRO A 292 -9.82 -4.84 -0.65
C PRO A 292 -8.99 -3.89 0.23
N TYR A 293 -7.66 -4.05 0.22
CA TYR A 293 -6.74 -3.19 0.96
C TYR A 293 -5.93 -2.28 0.02
N CYS A 294 -5.51 -2.79 -1.14
CA CYS A 294 -4.85 -2.02 -2.19
C CYS A 294 -5.48 -2.39 -3.53
N THR A 295 -6.44 -1.60 -3.98
CA THR A 295 -7.23 -1.90 -5.17
C THR A 295 -6.61 -1.30 -6.44
N SER A 296 -7.23 -1.56 -7.57
CA SER A 296 -7.02 -0.91 -8.86
C SER A 296 -8.41 -0.71 -9.47
N LEU A 297 -9.17 0.24 -8.91
CA LEU A 297 -10.54 0.54 -9.27
C LEU A 297 -11.44 -0.73 -9.29
N ASP A 298 -12.03 -1.06 -10.43
CA ASP A 298 -12.91 -2.21 -10.68
C ASP A 298 -12.16 -3.40 -11.30
N MET A 299 -10.83 -3.47 -11.19
CA MET A 299 -10.06 -4.63 -11.67
C MET A 299 -10.51 -5.92 -10.96
N ALA A 300 -10.93 -6.91 -11.72
CA ALA A 300 -11.07 -8.28 -11.20
C ALA A 300 -9.69 -8.91 -11.15
N GLY A 301 -9.34 -9.47 -9.99
CA GLY A 301 -8.01 -9.99 -9.69
C GLY A 301 -7.69 -9.96 -8.19
N ALA A 302 -6.58 -10.58 -7.82
CA ALA A 302 -6.14 -10.65 -6.44
C ALA A 302 -4.62 -10.53 -6.36
N SER A 303 -4.11 -10.10 -5.22
CA SER A 303 -2.70 -10.23 -4.88
C SER A 303 -2.50 -10.94 -3.56
N ILE A 304 -1.37 -11.64 -3.45
CA ILE A 304 -0.95 -12.34 -2.25
C ILE A 304 0.30 -11.66 -1.76
N THR A 305 0.25 -11.17 -0.53
CA THR A 305 1.39 -10.59 0.17
C THR A 305 1.74 -11.47 1.36
N VAL A 306 3.03 -11.76 1.53
CA VAL A 306 3.57 -12.41 2.72
C VAL A 306 4.65 -11.52 3.32
N MET A 307 4.48 -11.14 4.59
CA MET A 307 5.53 -10.48 5.38
C MET A 307 6.18 -11.51 6.31
N HIS A 308 7.49 -11.68 6.21
CA HIS A 308 8.28 -12.52 7.12
C HIS A 308 8.51 -11.80 8.45
N LEU A 309 7.93 -12.32 9.53
CA LEU A 309 7.97 -11.67 10.84
C LEU A 309 9.14 -12.17 11.67
N ASP A 310 9.98 -11.22 12.10
CA ASP A 310 10.76 -11.38 13.32
C ASP A 310 10.01 -10.76 14.52
N ASP A 311 10.63 -10.77 15.71
CA ASP A 311 10.02 -10.22 16.92
C ASP A 311 9.74 -8.71 16.82
N GLU A 312 10.60 -7.97 16.10
CA GLU A 312 10.41 -6.53 15.91
C GLU A 312 9.19 -6.24 15.04
N LEU A 313 9.11 -6.85 13.85
CA LEU A 313 7.99 -6.65 12.93
C LEU A 313 6.69 -7.18 13.50
N GLN A 314 6.69 -8.32 14.22
CA GLN A 314 5.48 -8.81 14.86
C GLN A 314 4.92 -7.75 15.83
N ARG A 315 5.76 -7.17 16.70
CA ARG A 315 5.37 -6.10 17.61
C ARG A 315 4.82 -4.87 16.87
N MET A 316 5.40 -4.51 15.73
CA MET A 316 4.91 -3.38 14.93
C MET A 316 3.55 -3.68 14.26
N ILE A 317 3.34 -4.91 13.79
CA ILE A 317 2.07 -5.37 13.21
C ILE A 317 0.97 -5.49 14.26
N ASP A 318 1.32 -5.82 15.50
CA ASP A 318 0.41 -5.94 16.65
C ASP A 318 0.12 -4.60 17.34
N HIS A 319 0.92 -3.55 17.09
CA HIS A 319 0.66 -2.22 17.65
C HIS A 319 -0.71 -1.71 17.21
N PRO A 320 -1.56 -1.21 18.12
CA PRO A 320 -2.92 -0.83 17.76
C PRO A 320 -2.95 0.36 16.80
N CYS A 321 -3.93 0.38 15.89
CA CYS A 321 -4.23 1.55 15.07
C CYS A 321 -5.73 1.79 14.90
N ASP A 322 -6.11 3.06 14.78
CA ASP A 322 -7.48 3.50 14.53
C ASP A 322 -7.47 4.52 13.38
N CYS A 323 -7.58 3.99 12.16
CA CYS A 323 -7.67 4.74 10.93
C CYS A 323 -9.09 4.74 10.38
N ALA A 324 -9.35 5.63 9.42
CA ALA A 324 -10.67 5.79 8.82
C ALA A 324 -11.26 4.45 8.32
N MET A 325 -10.45 3.62 7.66
CA MET A 325 -10.88 2.35 7.06
C MET A 325 -10.02 1.14 7.46
N PHE A 326 -9.11 1.31 8.43
CA PHE A 326 -8.26 0.22 8.93
C PHE A 326 -8.11 0.30 10.44
N ARG A 327 -8.35 -0.82 11.12
CA ARG A 327 -8.18 -0.95 12.57
C ARG A 327 -7.54 -2.29 12.86
N SER A 328 -6.62 -2.30 13.82
CA SER A 328 -6.01 -3.53 14.34
C SER A 328 -5.61 -3.37 15.78
#